data_AF-A0A356BUF0-F1
#
_entry.id   AF-A0A356BUF0-F1
#
_cell.length_a   1.000
_cell.length_b   1.000
_cell.length_c   1.000
_cell.angle_alpha   90.00
_cell.angle_beta   90.00
_cell.angle_gamma   90.00
#
_symmetry.space_group_name_H-M   'P 1'
#
loop_
_entity.id
_entity.type
_entity.pdbx_description
1 polymer ?
#
loop_
_entity_poly.entity_id
_entity_poly.type
_entity_poly.pdbx_seq_one_letter_code
_entity_poly.pdbx_strand_id
1 'polypeptide(L)' 'MANCGLQVVVIDERSEIASCHLGVPQLDVGVQTDVLDGYLKEIGVYHALRGLSPQVVVTDEIGH' A
#
# COMPACT_ATOMS: atom_id res chain seq x y z
N MET A 1 -14.36 -0.45 18.86
CA MET A 1 -14.03 -1.76 18.24
C MET A 1 -12.52 -1.78 18.03
N ALA A 2 -11.89 -2.94 18.19
CA ALA A 2 -10.50 -3.12 18.60
C ALA A 2 -9.47 -2.40 17.70
N ASN A 3 -8.39 -1.91 18.34
CA ASN A 3 -7.14 -1.52 17.69
C ASN A 3 -6.47 -2.77 17.09
N CYS A 4 -6.98 -3.27 15.97
CA CYS A 4 -6.65 -4.58 15.40
C CYS A 4 -5.44 -4.60 14.46
N GLY A 5 -4.75 -3.48 14.29
CA GLY A 5 -3.59 -3.38 13.41
C GLY A 5 -3.15 -1.93 13.22
N LEU A 6 -2.02 -1.75 12.55
CA LEU A 6 -1.61 -0.43 12.04
C LEU A 6 -2.38 -0.16 10.74
N GLN A 7 -2.77 1.09 10.48
CA GLN A 7 -3.15 1.51 9.13
C GLN A 7 -1.91 1.45 8.23
N VAL A 8 -1.88 0.47 7.35
CA VAL A 8 -0.79 0.26 6.40
C VAL A 8 -1.25 0.72 5.02
N VAL A 9 -0.37 1.39 4.29
CA VAL A 9 -0.54 1.60 2.85
C VAL A 9 0.66 1.00 2.13
N VAL A 10 0.41 0.07 1.22
CA VAL A 10 1.42 -0.49 0.32
C VAL A 10 1.40 0.30 -0.98
N ILE A 11 2.56 0.83 -1.39
CA ILE A 11 2.78 1.40 -2.71
C ILE A 11 3.53 0.36 -3.54
N ASP A 12 2.87 -0.20 -4.55
CA ASP A 12 3.38 -1.33 -5.34
C ASP A 12 3.49 -0.93 -6.82
N GLU A 13 4.65 -0.42 -7.23
CA GLU A 13 4.87 0.12 -8.59
C GLU A 13 4.77 -0.94 -9.69
N ARG A 14 5.24 -2.15 -9.38
CA ARG A 14 5.45 -3.23 -10.36
C ARG A 14 4.56 -4.44 -10.09
N SER A 15 3.61 -4.31 -9.17
CA SER A 15 2.70 -5.37 -8.73
C SER A 15 3.42 -6.61 -8.17
N GLU A 16 4.53 -6.40 -7.48
CA GLU A 16 5.37 -7.46 -6.91
C GLU A 16 4.94 -7.90 -5.50
N ILE A 17 4.27 -7.01 -4.74
CA ILE A 17 3.85 -7.27 -3.35
C ILE A 17 2.43 -7.81 -3.30
N ALA A 18 1.46 -7.08 -3.86
CA ALA A 18 0.05 -7.41 -3.77
C ALA A 18 -0.44 -8.21 -4.99
N SER A 19 0.25 -8.05 -6.12
CA SER A 19 -0.08 -8.67 -7.41
C SER A 19 -1.56 -8.49 -7.77
N CYS A 20 -2.08 -7.27 -7.67
CA CYS A 20 -3.51 -7.03 -7.78
C CYS A 20 -4.07 -7.44 -9.15
N HIS A 21 -5.24 -8.08 -9.14
CA HIS A 21 -6.00 -8.38 -10.34
C HIS A 21 -7.40 -7.77 -10.22
N LEU A 22 -7.76 -6.92 -11.20
CA LEU A 22 -9.03 -6.17 -11.20
C LEU A 22 -9.28 -5.40 -9.88
N GLY A 23 -8.21 -4.84 -9.31
CA GLY A 23 -8.26 -4.07 -8.07
C GLY A 23 -8.32 -4.91 -6.79
N VAL A 24 -8.17 -6.24 -6.89
CA VAL A 24 -8.16 -7.14 -5.73
C VAL A 24 -6.74 -7.69 -5.51
N PRO A 25 -6.12 -7.51 -4.33
CA PRO A 25 -4.86 -8.17 -3.99
C PRO A 25 -4.97 -9.68 -4.10
N GLN A 26 -3.98 -10.32 -4.72
CA GLN A 26 -3.94 -11.79 -4.89
C GLN A 26 -3.08 -12.46 -3.81
N LEU A 27 -2.25 -11.68 -3.11
CA LEU A 27 -1.42 -12.11 -1.99
C LEU A 27 -1.92 -11.51 -0.68
N ASP A 28 -1.52 -12.10 0.45
CA ASP A 28 -1.86 -11.58 1.78
C ASP A 28 -1.07 -10.31 2.07
N VAL A 29 -1.79 -9.19 2.16
CA VAL A 29 -1.24 -7.87 2.47
C VAL A 29 -1.61 -7.40 3.88
N GLY A 30 -2.28 -8.25 4.67
CA GLY A 30 -2.78 -7.93 6.00
C GLY A 30 -4.18 -7.30 6.01
N VAL A 31 -4.78 -7.26 7.20
CA VAL A 31 -6.21 -6.97 7.41
C VAL A 31 -6.61 -5.49 7.32
N GLN A 32 -5.65 -4.58 7.40
CA GLN A 32 -5.89 -3.13 7.49
C GLN A 32 -4.93 -2.39 6.57
N THR A 33 -4.89 -2.87 5.33
CA THR A 33 -3.93 -2.44 4.32
C THR A 33 -4.66 -1.94 3.08
N ASP A 34 -4.43 -0.68 2.73
CA ASP A 34 -4.77 -0.16 1.41
C ASP A 34 -3.60 -0.43 0.46
N VAL A 35 -3.89 -0.76 -0.80
CA VAL A 35 -2.86 -1.01 -1.82
C VAL A 35 -3.01 -0.01 -2.96
N LEU A 36 -1.95 0.75 -3.22
CA LEU A 36 -1.81 1.59 -4.41
C LEU A 36 -0.92 0.87 -5.43
N ASP A 37 -1.55 0.02 -6.23
CA ASP A 37 -0.90 -0.81 -7.25
C ASP A 37 -0.73 -0.07 -8.59
N GLY A 38 0.43 -0.23 -9.22
CA GLY A 38 0.80 0.47 -10.46
C GLY A 38 1.05 1.98 -10.30
N TYR A 39 1.18 2.47 -9.06
CA TYR A 39 1.44 3.88 -8.74
C TYR A 39 2.93 4.14 -8.67
N LEU A 40 3.42 5.20 -9.35
CA LEU A 40 4.78 5.70 -9.12
C LEU A 40 5.01 6.00 -7.64
N LYS A 41 6.14 5.57 -7.08
CA LYS A 41 6.42 5.56 -5.64
C LYS A 41 6.23 6.91 -4.99
N GLU A 42 6.88 7.92 -5.57
CA GLU A 42 6.84 9.30 -5.06
C GLU A 42 5.41 9.84 -5.01
N ILE A 43 4.64 9.57 -6.07
CA ILE A 43 3.25 10.00 -6.20
C ILE A 43 2.35 9.20 -5.25
N GLY A 44 2.57 7.89 -5.16
CA GLY A 44 1.83 6.99 -4.29
C GLY A 44 2.00 7.35 -2.81
N VAL A 45 3.24 7.59 -2.36
CA VAL A 45 3.52 8.05 -1.00
C VAL A 45 2.83 9.38 -0.71
N TYR A 46 2.93 10.35 -1.63
CA TYR A 46 2.28 11.65 -1.46
C TYR A 46 0.76 11.54 -1.34
N HIS A 47 0.12 10.73 -2.19
CA HIS A 47 -1.32 10.50 -2.13
C HIS A 47 -1.73 9.77 -0.86
N ALA A 48 -0.98 8.74 -0.45
CA ALA A 48 -1.25 7.99 0.77
C ALA A 48 -1.26 8.90 2.00
N LEU A 49 -0.23 9.74 2.15
CA LEU A 49 -0.12 10.68 3.29
C LEU A 49 -1.29 11.67 3.35
N ARG A 50 -1.82 12.10 2.20
CA ARG A 50 -2.90 13.09 2.15
C ARG A 50 -4.29 12.49 2.25
N GLY A 51 -4.51 11.30 1.69
CA GLY A 51 -5.83 10.71 1.53
C GLY A 51 -6.14 9.61 2.54
N LEU A 52 -5.13 8.89 3.01
CA LEU A 52 -5.30 7.64 3.75
C LEU A 52 -4.83 7.74 5.20
N SER A 53 -4.07 8.79 5.55
CA SER A 53 -3.52 8.99 6.91
C SER A 53 -2.79 7.75 7.47
N PRO A 54 -1.89 7.11 6.70
CA PRO A 54 -1.26 5.85 7.11
C PRO A 54 -0.42 6.00 8.37
N GLN A 55 -0.36 4.95 9.17
CA GLN A 55 0.62 4.79 10.24
C GLN A 55 1.92 4.18 9.72
N VAL A 56 1.83 3.34 8.69
CA VAL A 56 2.98 2.71 8.02
C VAL A 56 2.79 2.81 6.51
N VAL A 57 3.86 3.21 5.82
CA VAL A 57 3.93 3.13 4.36
C VAL A 57 4.96 2.05 4.01
N VAL A 58 4.56 1.14 3.14
CA VAL A 58 5.39 0.03 2.66
C VAL A 58 5.65 0.22 1.17
N THR A 59 6.89 0.01 0.76
CA THR A 59 7.31 -0.02 -0.65
C THR A 59 8.19 -1.25 -0.84
N ASP A 60 8.32 -1.71 -2.09
CA ASP A 60 9.22 -2.79 -2.50
C ASP A 60 10.70 -2.47 -2.24
N GLU A 61 11.09 -1.22 -2.46
CA GLU A 61 12.45 -0.69 -2.26
C GLU A 61 12.41 0.79 -1.85
N ILE A 62 13.46 1.31 -1.20
CA ILE A 62 13.58 2.72 -0.82
C ILE A 62 14.58 3.41 -1.76
N GLY A 63 14.11 4.41 -2.49
CA GLY A 63 14.88 5.09 -3.55
C GLY A 63 14.66 4.47 -4.93
N HIS A 64 15.49 4.89 -5.88
CA HIS A 64 15.63 4.32 -7.23
C HIS A 64 17.10 3.93 -7.44
#